data_AF-A0A0F9QZD9-F1
#
_entry.id   AF-A0A0F9QZD9-F1
#
_cell.length_a   1.000
_cell.length_b   1.000
_cell.length_c   1.000
_cell.angle_alpha   90.00
_cell.angle_beta   90.00
_cell.angle_gamma   90.00
#
_symmetry.space_group_name_H-M   'P 1'
#
loop_
_entity.id
_entity.type
_entity.pdbx_description
1 polymer ?
#
loop_
_entity_poly.entity_id
_entity_poly.type
_entity_poly.pdbx_seq_one_letter_code
_entity_poly.pdbx_strand_id
1 'polypeptide(L)'
;MSGSGVAGEVLGPNFDINVALGKIDGISGTTRSGFNGDVGATTEDVWPPSILHVYLTSSETMDITSDNAADTGVGTGAQTLLISGVDDSFISISETVTMNGVAGVTTVNSYLRINDMFVVTAGSGEANAGIITATATVAGTIQSQMIANANSDSVFQFTIPAGLDGFLTNFQISVGSSDQAVFSFFTRTEGGLFIELITQEISNTGFSLQASPYLFVPEKSDFRCVAARTSGAAISISAVAQLYLVEI
;
A
#
# COMPACT_ATOMS: atom_id res chain seq x y z
N MET A 1 -23.94 34.42 -26.96
CA MET A 1 -23.20 35.13 -25.90
C MET A 1 -23.87 34.73 -24.59
N SER A 2 -23.43 33.62 -24.00
CA SER A 2 -22.35 33.54 -22.99
C SER A 2 -22.76 34.24 -21.68
N GLY A 3 -22.84 33.58 -20.53
CA GLY A 3 -22.31 32.27 -20.16
C GLY A 3 -23.13 31.63 -19.05
N SER A 4 -23.20 30.31 -19.10
CA SER A 4 -23.45 29.50 -17.92
C SER A 4 -22.13 29.48 -17.16
N GLY A 5 -22.03 30.31 -16.13
CA GLY A 5 -20.99 30.15 -15.13
C GLY A 5 -21.19 28.80 -14.48
N VAL A 6 -20.16 27.95 -14.56
CA VAL A 6 -20.05 26.78 -13.69
C VAL A 6 -19.95 27.34 -12.27
N ALA A 7 -21.07 27.31 -11.55
CA ALA A 7 -21.06 27.58 -10.13
C ALA A 7 -20.19 26.49 -9.52
N GLY A 8 -19.02 26.88 -9.00
CA GLY A 8 -18.22 25.98 -8.18
C GLY A 8 -19.13 25.48 -7.06
N GLU A 9 -19.36 24.17 -7.02
CA GLU A 9 -20.04 23.57 -5.87
C GLU A 9 -19.19 23.89 -4.64
N VAL A 10 -19.75 24.71 -3.75
CA VAL A 10 -19.27 24.80 -2.38
C VAL A 10 -19.28 23.36 -1.87
N LEU A 11 -18.10 22.83 -1.49
CA LEU A 11 -17.97 21.51 -0.89
C LEU A 11 -18.99 21.42 0.26
N GLY A 12 -20.11 20.75 0.00
CA GLY A 12 -21.20 20.68 0.97
C GLY A 12 -20.73 19.93 2.21
N PRO A 13 -21.48 19.99 3.33
CA PRO A 13 -21.16 19.28 4.58
C PRO A 13 -21.12 17.74 4.46
N ASN A 14 -21.19 17.22 3.24
CA ASN A 14 -21.28 15.82 2.85
C ASN A 14 -20.34 15.49 1.66
N PHE A 15 -19.28 16.27 1.42
CA PHE A 15 -18.37 15.99 0.30
C PHE A 15 -17.80 14.57 0.37
N ASP A 16 -17.22 14.18 1.50
CA ASP A 16 -16.59 12.86 1.67
C ASP A 16 -17.58 11.70 1.46
N ILE A 17 -18.82 11.83 1.97
CA ILE A 17 -19.87 10.82 1.76
C ILE A 17 -20.35 10.82 0.31
N ASN A 18 -20.40 11.96 -0.38
CA ASN A 18 -20.77 12.01 -1.80
C ASN A 18 -19.68 11.37 -2.69
N VAL A 19 -18.40 11.55 -2.36
CA VAL A 19 -17.30 10.81 -3.00
C VAL A 19 -17.45 9.31 -2.74
N ALA A 20 -17.65 8.90 -1.48
CA ALA A 20 -17.81 7.48 -1.14
C ALA A 20 -19.03 6.82 -1.81
N LEU A 21 -20.09 7.59 -2.09
CA LEU A 21 -21.27 7.14 -2.83
C LEU A 21 -21.10 7.21 -4.37
N GLY A 22 -19.96 7.67 -4.88
CA GLY A 22 -19.70 7.83 -6.31
C GLY A 22 -20.55 8.91 -6.97
N LYS A 23 -20.97 9.94 -6.22
CA LYS A 23 -21.77 11.06 -6.74
C LYS A 23 -20.93 12.23 -7.25
N ILE A 24 -19.64 12.24 -6.94
CA ILE A 24 -18.69 13.22 -7.44
C ILE A 24 -17.90 12.53 -8.55
N ASP A 25 -18.18 12.89 -9.80
CA ASP A 25 -17.51 12.31 -10.95
C ASP A 25 -16.00 12.58 -10.89
N GLY A 26 -15.20 11.59 -11.27
CA GLY A 26 -13.74 11.70 -11.34
C GLY A 26 -13.03 11.76 -9.98
N ILE A 27 -13.71 11.54 -8.85
CA ILE A 27 -13.08 11.47 -7.54
C ILE A 27 -13.43 10.17 -6.84
N SER A 28 -12.41 9.47 -6.33
CA SER A 28 -12.56 8.30 -5.47
C SER A 28 -11.73 8.45 -4.19
N GLY A 29 -12.17 7.80 -3.11
CA GLY A 29 -11.41 7.74 -1.85
C GLY A 29 -10.67 6.42 -1.73
N THR A 30 -9.44 6.45 -1.23
CA THR A 30 -8.68 5.24 -0.87
C THR A 30 -7.97 5.40 0.47
N THR A 31 -7.71 4.27 1.12
CA THR A 31 -6.97 4.18 2.38
C THR A 31 -5.81 3.22 2.20
N ARG A 32 -4.63 3.63 2.64
CA ARG A 32 -3.44 2.78 2.72
C ARG A 32 -3.14 2.50 4.18
N SER A 33 -2.98 1.24 4.53
CA SER A 33 -2.49 0.84 5.84
C SER A 33 -1.27 -0.05 5.71
N GLY A 34 -0.27 0.18 6.55
CA GLY A 34 0.86 -0.71 6.67
C GLY A 34 1.16 -1.06 8.11
N PHE A 35 1.80 -2.21 8.29
CA PHE A 35 2.25 -2.71 9.58
C PHE A 35 3.61 -3.38 9.43
N ASN A 36 4.55 -3.01 10.30
CA ASN A 36 5.81 -3.71 10.49
C ASN A 36 5.89 -4.12 11.96
N GLY A 37 6.05 -5.42 12.21
CA GLY A 37 6.04 -5.98 13.56
C GLY A 37 7.37 -5.93 14.30
N ASP A 38 8.47 -5.66 13.60
CA ASP A 38 9.84 -5.90 14.08
C ASP A 38 10.82 -4.79 13.68
N VAL A 39 10.40 -3.53 13.78
CA VAL A 39 11.23 -2.36 13.41
C VAL A 39 12.46 -2.26 14.30
N GLY A 40 13.63 -2.41 13.68
CA GLY A 40 14.94 -2.29 14.31
C GLY A 40 15.47 -0.86 14.40
N ALA A 41 16.76 -0.75 14.73
CA ALA A 41 17.48 0.54 14.79
C ALA A 41 17.90 1.05 13.41
N THR A 42 17.87 0.16 12.40
CA THR A 42 18.01 0.52 11.00
C THR A 42 16.68 0.98 10.45
N THR A 43 16.70 1.93 9.51
CA THR A 43 15.49 2.38 8.83
C THR A 43 14.91 1.25 7.99
N GLU A 44 13.61 1.01 8.18
CA GLU A 44 12.83 -0.01 7.50
C GLU A 44 11.52 0.62 7.01
N ASP A 45 10.94 0.05 5.96
CA ASP A 45 9.63 0.44 5.48
C ASP A 45 8.52 -0.04 6.45
N VAL A 46 7.37 0.64 6.45
CA VAL A 46 6.19 0.22 7.24
C VAL A 46 5.40 -0.85 6.47
N TRP A 47 5.91 -2.07 6.52
CA TRP A 47 5.40 -3.27 5.84
C TRP A 47 5.93 -4.56 6.50
N PRO A 48 5.35 -5.75 6.23
CA PRO A 48 5.68 -6.96 6.97
C PRO A 48 7.13 -7.46 6.88
N PRO A 49 7.84 -7.37 5.73
CA PRO A 49 9.19 -7.91 5.58
C PRO A 49 10.28 -7.33 6.50
N SER A 50 10.04 -6.20 7.19
CA SER A 50 11.01 -5.57 8.11
C SER A 50 12.37 -5.23 7.46
N ILE A 51 12.31 -4.76 6.22
CA ILE A 51 13.47 -4.33 5.41
C ILE A 51 13.11 -3.04 4.66
N LEU A 52 14.04 -2.47 3.88
CA LEU A 52 13.69 -1.42 2.91
C LEU A 52 13.13 -2.03 1.63
N HIS A 53 12.04 -1.47 1.13
CA HIS A 53 11.43 -1.86 -0.14
C HIS A 53 12.33 -1.45 -1.30
N VAL A 54 12.66 -2.42 -2.15
CA VAL A 54 13.44 -2.20 -3.37
C VAL A 54 12.48 -2.02 -4.53
N TYR A 55 12.39 -0.77 -4.99
CA TYR A 55 11.54 -0.40 -6.11
C TYR A 55 12.13 -0.87 -7.45
N LEU A 56 11.32 -1.57 -8.24
CA LEU A 56 11.70 -2.00 -9.58
C LEU A 56 11.90 -0.83 -10.55
N THR A 57 12.76 -1.05 -11.54
CA THR A 57 13.02 -0.07 -12.64
C THR A 57 12.29 -0.42 -13.94
N SER A 58 11.77 -1.65 -14.02
CA SER A 58 10.92 -2.16 -15.09
C SER A 58 9.97 -3.20 -14.51
N SER A 59 8.84 -3.42 -15.16
CA SER A 59 7.83 -4.37 -14.75
C SER A 59 8.35 -5.79 -14.88
N GLU A 60 8.05 -6.62 -13.89
CA GLU A 60 8.39 -8.04 -13.87
C GLU A 60 7.16 -8.86 -13.51
N THR A 61 7.09 -10.10 -13.96
CA THR A 61 6.16 -11.06 -13.36
C THR A 61 6.60 -11.34 -11.92
N MET A 62 5.65 -11.77 -11.10
CA MET A 62 5.83 -12.02 -9.68
C MET A 62 5.67 -13.50 -9.38
N ASP A 63 6.63 -14.09 -8.69
CA ASP A 63 6.50 -15.41 -8.10
C ASP A 63 5.76 -15.29 -6.77
N ILE A 64 4.56 -15.88 -6.73
CA ILE A 64 3.69 -15.89 -5.57
C ILE A 64 3.88 -17.20 -4.82
N THR A 65 4.37 -17.14 -3.58
CA THR A 65 4.67 -18.32 -2.75
C THR A 65 3.99 -18.21 -1.40
N SER A 66 3.52 -19.35 -0.86
CA SER A 66 3.15 -19.49 0.56
C SER A 66 4.18 -20.33 1.32
N ASP A 67 4.36 -20.08 2.61
CA ASP A 67 5.09 -20.99 3.51
C ASP A 67 4.23 -22.14 4.06
N ASN A 68 2.94 -22.20 3.67
CA ASN A 68 1.99 -23.21 4.14
C ASN A 68 1.31 -23.96 2.98
N ALA A 69 1.42 -25.30 3.00
CA ALA A 69 0.83 -26.15 1.96
C ALA A 69 -0.71 -26.13 1.90
N ALA A 70 -1.38 -25.63 2.94
CA ALA A 70 -2.83 -25.45 2.96
C ALA A 70 -3.31 -24.32 2.02
N ASP A 71 -2.44 -23.37 1.66
CA ASP A 71 -2.74 -22.29 0.71
C ASP A 71 -2.61 -22.81 -0.73
N THR A 72 -3.56 -23.61 -1.17
CA THR A 72 -3.60 -24.20 -2.50
C THR A 72 -5.02 -24.15 -3.06
N GLY A 73 -5.20 -24.21 -4.37
CA GLY A 73 -6.48 -24.02 -5.05
C GLY A 73 -7.62 -24.99 -4.68
N VAL A 74 -7.35 -26.01 -3.85
CA VAL A 74 -8.35 -26.91 -3.24
C VAL A 74 -8.08 -27.18 -1.75
N GLY A 75 -7.23 -26.35 -1.13
CA GLY A 75 -6.77 -26.51 0.24
C GLY A 75 -7.71 -25.88 1.27
N THR A 76 -7.34 -25.96 2.54
CA THR A 76 -8.10 -25.32 3.62
C THR A 76 -7.74 -23.84 3.80
N GLY A 77 -6.60 -23.39 3.27
CA GLY A 77 -6.12 -22.01 3.34
C GLY A 77 -6.59 -21.14 2.17
N ALA A 78 -5.80 -20.14 1.78
CA ALA A 78 -6.06 -19.30 0.62
C ALA A 78 -6.02 -20.12 -0.67
N GLN A 79 -7.08 -20.02 -1.47
CA GLN A 79 -7.22 -20.73 -2.75
C GLN A 79 -6.89 -19.79 -3.92
N THR A 80 -7.36 -18.54 -3.88
CA THR A 80 -7.08 -17.54 -4.91
C THR A 80 -6.78 -16.17 -4.31
N LEU A 81 -5.91 -15.41 -4.97
CA LEU A 81 -5.54 -14.03 -4.64
C LEU A 81 -5.89 -13.08 -5.77
N LEU A 82 -6.38 -11.89 -5.48
CA LEU A 82 -6.36 -10.77 -6.41
C LEU A 82 -5.08 -9.98 -6.18
N ILE A 83 -4.37 -9.68 -7.25
CA ILE A 83 -3.20 -8.81 -7.25
C ILE A 83 -3.52 -7.62 -8.15
N SER A 84 -3.42 -6.41 -7.61
CA SER A 84 -3.57 -5.17 -8.35
C SER A 84 -2.36 -4.27 -8.16
N GLY A 85 -2.03 -3.54 -9.21
CA GLY A 85 -0.84 -2.69 -9.25
C GLY A 85 -0.80 -1.87 -10.51
N VAL A 86 0.39 -1.45 -10.90
CA VAL A 86 0.61 -0.71 -12.15
C VAL A 86 1.73 -1.33 -12.97
N ASP A 87 1.64 -1.18 -14.29
CA ASP A 87 2.67 -1.58 -15.25
C ASP A 87 3.73 -0.48 -15.49
N ASP A 88 4.58 -0.66 -16.51
CA ASP A 88 5.63 0.30 -16.89
C ASP A 88 5.10 1.64 -17.36
N SER A 89 3.84 1.69 -17.81
CA SER A 89 3.16 2.93 -18.17
C SER A 89 2.40 3.53 -17.00
N PHE A 90 2.55 2.96 -15.80
CA PHE A 90 1.80 3.28 -14.58
C PHE A 90 0.29 3.07 -14.73
N ILE A 91 -0.14 2.26 -15.71
CA ILE A 91 -1.55 1.96 -15.93
C ILE A 91 -1.96 0.87 -14.93
N SER A 92 -3.10 1.07 -14.27
CA SER A 92 -3.67 0.09 -13.34
C SER A 92 -3.95 -1.24 -14.04
N ILE A 93 -3.42 -2.32 -13.48
CA ILE A 93 -3.62 -3.70 -13.94
C ILE A 93 -3.94 -4.60 -12.76
N SER A 94 -4.67 -5.69 -13.02
CA SER A 94 -4.95 -6.70 -12.01
C SER A 94 -5.13 -8.10 -12.61
N GLU A 95 -4.89 -9.12 -11.78
CA GLU A 95 -5.21 -10.51 -12.12
C GLU A 95 -5.54 -11.33 -10.86
N THR A 96 -6.25 -12.44 -11.07
CA THR A 96 -6.52 -13.43 -10.02
C THR A 96 -5.59 -14.63 -10.19
N VAL A 97 -4.76 -14.90 -9.19
CA VAL A 97 -3.84 -16.04 -9.16
C VAL A 97 -4.45 -17.17 -8.32
N THR A 98 -4.37 -18.41 -8.82
CA THR A 98 -4.72 -19.61 -8.03
C THR A 98 -3.47 -20.13 -7.33
N MET A 99 -3.55 -20.34 -6.02
CA MET A 99 -2.43 -20.78 -5.19
C MET A 99 -2.07 -22.25 -5.42
N ASN A 100 -0.81 -22.61 -5.17
CA ASN A 100 -0.28 -23.97 -5.35
C ASN A 100 0.50 -24.49 -4.13
N GLY A 101 0.03 -24.14 -2.92
CA GLY A 101 0.67 -24.51 -1.67
C GLY A 101 2.02 -23.83 -1.53
N VAL A 102 3.03 -24.61 -1.14
CA VAL A 102 4.42 -24.13 -1.05
C VAL A 102 5.12 -23.99 -2.40
N ALA A 103 4.53 -24.52 -3.48
CA ALA A 103 5.07 -24.31 -4.82
C ALA A 103 4.64 -22.92 -5.32
N GLY A 104 5.60 -22.17 -5.87
CA GLY A 104 5.35 -20.85 -6.42
C GLY A 104 4.43 -20.88 -7.63
N VAL A 105 3.67 -19.80 -7.81
CA VAL A 105 2.86 -19.53 -9.00
C VAL A 105 3.27 -18.17 -9.54
N THR A 106 3.70 -18.13 -10.80
CA THR A 106 4.09 -16.88 -11.45
C THR A 106 2.87 -16.17 -12.03
N THR A 107 2.78 -14.86 -11.85
CA THR A 107 1.75 -14.02 -12.47
C THR A 107 1.85 -14.03 -14.00
N VAL A 108 0.74 -13.76 -14.69
CA VAL A 108 0.72 -13.55 -16.13
C VAL A 108 1.08 -12.11 -16.47
N ASN A 109 0.55 -11.15 -15.71
CA ASN A 109 0.91 -9.74 -15.87
C ASN A 109 2.29 -9.47 -15.25
N SER A 110 2.95 -8.47 -15.81
CA SER A 110 4.15 -7.88 -15.23
C SER A 110 3.78 -6.60 -14.51
N TYR A 111 4.32 -6.40 -13.31
CA TYR A 111 4.01 -5.27 -12.44
C TYR A 111 5.27 -4.46 -12.18
N LEU A 112 5.18 -3.15 -12.37
CA LEU A 112 6.19 -2.21 -11.90
C LEU A 112 6.05 -2.04 -10.38
N ARG A 113 4.81 -1.99 -9.89
CA ARG A 113 4.45 -1.87 -8.47
C ARG A 113 3.24 -2.73 -8.19
N ILE A 114 3.21 -3.38 -7.03
CA ILE A 114 2.00 -3.96 -6.47
C ILE A 114 1.41 -2.91 -5.53
N ASN A 115 0.15 -2.53 -5.77
CA ASN A 115 -0.58 -1.65 -4.88
C ASN A 115 -1.37 -2.47 -3.86
N ASP A 116 -2.02 -3.57 -4.25
CA ASP A 116 -2.79 -4.40 -3.31
C ASP A 116 -2.69 -5.88 -3.66
N MET A 117 -2.68 -6.72 -2.62
CA MET A 117 -2.77 -8.16 -2.74
C MET A 117 -3.67 -8.71 -1.63
N PHE A 118 -4.77 -9.38 -1.99
CA PHE A 118 -5.69 -9.96 -1.01
C PHE A 118 -6.30 -11.28 -1.45
N VAL A 119 -6.75 -12.06 -0.47
CA VAL A 119 -7.39 -13.36 -0.67
C VAL A 119 -8.83 -13.16 -1.15
N VAL A 120 -9.16 -13.73 -2.31
CA VAL A 120 -10.52 -13.68 -2.88
C VAL A 120 -11.33 -14.89 -2.46
N THR A 121 -10.70 -16.06 -2.41
CA THR A 121 -11.34 -17.30 -1.95
C THR A 121 -10.40 -18.08 -1.04
N ALA A 122 -10.97 -18.67 0.01
CA ALA A 122 -10.27 -19.53 0.95
C ALA A 122 -11.09 -20.81 1.17
N GLY A 123 -10.44 -21.88 1.62
CA GLY A 123 -11.10 -23.14 1.97
C GLY A 123 -11.80 -23.06 3.32
N SER A 124 -11.95 -24.22 3.97
CA SER A 124 -12.63 -24.31 5.28
C SER A 124 -11.93 -23.58 6.43
N GLY A 125 -10.68 -23.13 6.24
CA GLY A 125 -9.96 -22.29 7.20
C GLY A 125 -10.31 -20.81 7.11
N GLU A 126 -11.02 -20.39 6.05
CA GLU A 126 -11.51 -19.01 5.83
C GLU A 126 -10.42 -17.93 5.82
N ALA A 127 -9.14 -18.32 5.74
CA ALA A 127 -8.00 -17.43 5.73
C ALA A 127 -6.79 -18.00 4.99
N ASN A 128 -5.82 -17.16 4.64
CA ASN A 128 -4.47 -17.62 4.30
C ASN A 128 -3.82 -18.27 5.53
N ALA A 129 -3.42 -19.53 5.40
CA ALA A 129 -2.85 -20.32 6.49
C ALA A 129 -1.37 -19.99 6.75
N GLY A 130 -0.67 -19.50 5.72
CA GLY A 130 0.73 -19.12 5.76
C GLY A 130 1.00 -17.66 5.41
N ILE A 131 2.26 -17.28 5.49
CA ILE A 131 2.76 -16.03 4.92
C ILE A 131 2.80 -16.18 3.40
N ILE A 132 2.11 -15.28 2.70
CA ILE A 132 2.10 -15.24 1.24
C ILE A 132 2.94 -14.05 0.78
N THR A 133 3.89 -14.31 -0.11
CA THR A 133 4.86 -13.32 -0.59
C THR A 133 4.84 -13.26 -2.11
N ALA A 134 4.83 -12.04 -2.65
CA ALA A 134 5.05 -11.77 -4.06
C ALA A 134 6.50 -11.30 -4.27
N THR A 135 7.28 -12.05 -5.05
CA THR A 135 8.69 -11.77 -5.32
C THR A 135 8.90 -11.49 -6.80
N ALA A 136 9.62 -10.42 -7.14
CA ALA A 136 9.95 -10.10 -8.53
C ALA A 136 10.83 -11.20 -9.14
N THR A 137 10.43 -11.75 -10.28
CA THR A 137 11.04 -12.96 -10.88
C THR A 137 12.47 -12.78 -11.35
N VAL A 138 12.88 -11.56 -11.72
CA VAL A 138 14.23 -11.27 -12.20
C VAL A 138 15.06 -10.61 -11.09
N ALA A 139 14.51 -9.61 -10.41
CA ALA A 139 15.21 -8.89 -9.34
C ALA A 139 15.37 -9.72 -8.06
N GLY A 140 14.48 -10.69 -7.81
CA GLY A 140 14.47 -11.51 -6.60
C GLY A 140 14.09 -10.75 -5.33
N THR A 141 13.50 -9.55 -5.47
CA THR A 141 13.12 -8.68 -4.36
C THR A 141 11.64 -8.84 -4.01
N ILE A 142 11.32 -8.84 -2.72
CA ILE A 142 9.93 -8.87 -2.24
C ILE A 142 9.22 -7.58 -2.67
N GLN A 143 8.05 -7.72 -3.28
CA GLN A 143 7.23 -6.60 -3.77
C GLN A 143 5.93 -6.40 -2.97
N SER A 144 5.38 -7.47 -2.39
CA SER A 144 4.29 -7.40 -1.41
C SER A 144 4.29 -8.66 -0.54
N GLN A 145 3.71 -8.57 0.67
CA GLN A 145 3.58 -9.69 1.59
C GLN A 145 2.35 -9.52 2.49
N MET A 146 1.66 -10.63 2.75
CA MET A 146 0.66 -10.73 3.81
C MET A 146 1.08 -11.77 4.85
N ILE A 147 0.79 -11.48 6.11
CA ILE A 147 1.02 -12.42 7.21
C ILE A 147 -0.12 -13.43 7.29
N ALA A 148 0.12 -14.58 7.94
CA ALA A 148 -0.90 -15.60 8.15
C ALA A 148 -2.17 -15.03 8.83
N ASN A 149 -3.34 -15.45 8.36
CA ASN A 149 -4.66 -15.04 8.84
C ASN A 149 -5.04 -13.57 8.60
N ALA A 150 -4.30 -12.83 7.77
CA ALA A 150 -4.62 -11.43 7.45
C ALA A 150 -5.58 -11.27 6.26
N ASN A 151 -5.54 -12.20 5.30
CA ASN A 151 -6.24 -12.16 4.01
C ASN A 151 -5.96 -10.93 3.13
N SER A 152 -5.07 -10.03 3.54
CA SER A 152 -4.65 -8.85 2.79
C SER A 152 -3.20 -8.53 3.14
N ASP A 153 -2.47 -7.96 2.19
CA ASP A 153 -1.18 -7.35 2.49
C ASP A 153 -1.35 -6.13 3.41
N SER A 154 -0.30 -5.86 4.19
CA SER A 154 -0.24 -4.72 5.12
C SER A 154 0.93 -3.80 4.71
N VAL A 155 0.92 -3.40 3.45
CA VAL A 155 1.99 -2.67 2.77
C VAL A 155 1.58 -1.21 2.61
N PHE A 156 2.28 -0.30 3.31
CA PHE A 156 1.92 1.12 3.31
C PHE A 156 2.18 1.81 1.96
N GLN A 157 3.20 1.35 1.23
CA GLN A 157 3.63 1.93 -0.03
C GLN A 157 2.48 1.94 -1.04
N PHE A 158 2.45 2.97 -1.87
CA PHE A 158 1.46 3.07 -2.93
C PHE A 158 2.00 3.91 -4.08
N THR A 159 1.52 3.60 -5.28
CA THR A 159 1.82 4.36 -6.49
C THR A 159 0.53 4.91 -7.05
N ILE A 160 0.48 6.24 -7.26
CA ILE A 160 -0.64 6.88 -7.94
C ILE A 160 -0.64 6.43 -9.40
N PRO A 161 -1.72 5.78 -9.90
CA PRO A 161 -1.80 5.36 -11.29
C PRO A 161 -1.77 6.54 -12.27
N ALA A 162 -1.39 6.27 -13.52
CA ALA A 162 -1.50 7.23 -14.61
C ALA A 162 -2.97 7.66 -14.82
N GLY A 163 -3.17 8.95 -15.09
CA GLY A 163 -4.49 9.57 -15.24
C GLY A 163 -5.18 9.96 -13.94
N LEU A 164 -4.52 9.79 -12.79
CA LEU A 164 -5.03 10.15 -11.47
C LEU A 164 -4.03 10.99 -10.70
N ASP A 165 -4.48 12.04 -10.02
CA ASP A 165 -3.71 12.76 -9.01
C ASP A 165 -4.14 12.36 -7.60
N GLY A 166 -3.17 12.23 -6.69
CA GLY A 166 -3.39 11.91 -5.28
C GLY A 166 -3.46 13.16 -4.40
N PHE A 167 -4.45 13.21 -3.52
CA PHE A 167 -4.61 14.25 -2.51
C PHE A 167 -4.72 13.62 -1.13
N LEU A 168 -3.61 13.55 -0.41
CA LEU A 168 -3.57 13.01 0.95
C LEU A 168 -4.25 13.98 1.91
N THR A 169 -5.27 13.47 2.60
CA THR A 169 -6.13 14.23 3.51
C THR A 169 -5.76 14.01 4.97
N ASN A 170 -5.35 12.79 5.31
CA ASN A 170 -5.00 12.40 6.66
C ASN A 170 -3.88 11.35 6.63
N PHE A 171 -2.94 11.47 7.56
CA PHE A 171 -1.89 10.49 7.80
C PHE A 171 -1.74 10.26 9.31
N GLN A 172 -1.67 9.00 9.70
CA GLN A 172 -1.50 8.57 11.08
C GLN A 172 -0.43 7.51 11.15
N ILE A 173 0.34 7.52 12.23
CA ILE A 173 1.33 6.49 12.51
C ILE A 173 1.42 6.28 14.02
N SER A 174 1.58 5.03 14.43
CA SER A 174 1.54 4.65 15.85
C SER A 174 2.56 3.58 16.19
N VAL A 175 3.06 3.66 17.42
CA VAL A 175 3.96 2.70 18.06
C VAL A 175 3.36 2.27 19.40
N GLY A 176 3.93 1.27 20.06
CA GLY A 176 3.57 0.91 21.43
C GLY A 176 3.70 2.09 22.41
N SER A 177 2.93 2.09 23.48
CA SER A 177 2.88 3.21 24.44
C SER A 177 4.21 3.46 25.18
N SER A 178 5.11 2.47 25.21
CA SER A 178 6.46 2.55 25.77
C SER A 178 7.56 2.72 24.71
N ASP A 179 7.19 2.72 23.43
CA ASP A 179 8.12 2.66 22.32
C ASP A 179 8.40 4.04 21.75
N GLN A 180 9.57 4.16 21.11
CA GLN A 180 10.02 5.39 20.48
C GLN A 180 10.66 5.10 19.13
N ALA A 181 10.30 5.88 18.13
CA ALA A 181 10.81 5.76 16.77
C ALA A 181 10.87 7.11 16.09
N VAL A 182 11.78 7.26 15.12
CA VAL A 182 11.65 8.30 14.11
C VAL A 182 10.99 7.67 12.90
N PHE A 183 10.00 8.35 12.34
CA PHE A 183 9.48 8.02 11.02
C PHE A 183 9.73 9.16 10.05
N SER A 184 9.74 8.79 8.77
CA SER A 184 9.78 9.72 7.65
C SER A 184 8.78 9.30 6.58
N PHE A 185 8.02 10.25 6.05
CA PHE A 185 7.13 10.07 4.91
C PHE A 185 7.76 10.68 3.67
N PHE A 186 7.82 9.91 2.59
CA PHE A 186 8.45 10.32 1.34
C PHE A 186 7.49 10.21 0.17
N THR A 187 7.68 11.08 -0.82
CA THR A 187 7.12 10.91 -2.18
C THR A 187 8.24 10.86 -3.20
N ARG A 188 7.98 10.24 -4.35
CA ARG A 188 8.90 10.22 -5.50
C ARG A 188 8.09 10.30 -6.78
N THR A 189 8.36 11.31 -7.60
CA THR A 189 7.82 11.38 -8.98
C THR A 189 8.54 10.38 -9.89
N GLU A 190 7.91 10.02 -11.01
CA GLU A 190 8.54 9.21 -12.06
C GLU A 190 9.95 9.72 -12.43
N GLY A 191 10.95 8.81 -12.41
CA GLY A 191 12.36 9.14 -12.69
C GLY A 191 13.06 10.03 -11.64
N GLY A 192 12.36 10.43 -10.59
CA GLY A 192 12.85 11.31 -9.55
C GLY A 192 13.50 10.59 -8.36
N LEU A 193 13.85 11.38 -7.34
CA LEU A 193 14.34 10.88 -6.06
C LEU A 193 13.22 10.89 -5.02
N PHE A 194 13.33 10.06 -3.98
CA PHE A 194 12.48 10.19 -2.81
C PHE A 194 12.79 11.51 -2.09
N ILE A 195 11.77 12.36 -1.97
CA ILE A 195 11.81 13.62 -1.24
C ILE A 195 11.07 13.43 0.08
N GLU A 196 11.75 13.76 1.17
CA GLU A 196 11.17 13.72 2.51
C GLU A 196 10.17 14.87 2.67
N LEU A 197 8.94 14.54 3.04
CA LEU A 197 7.89 15.53 3.29
C LEU A 197 7.70 15.81 4.77
N ILE A 198 7.79 14.74 5.58
CA ILE A 198 7.59 14.79 7.02
C ILE A 198 8.62 13.87 7.66
N THR A 199 9.26 14.35 8.73
CA THR A 199 9.99 13.52 9.69
C THR A 199 9.57 13.91 11.08
N GLN A 200 9.23 12.94 11.92
CA GLN A 200 8.92 13.17 13.33
C GLN A 200 9.44 12.03 14.18
N GLU A 201 9.83 12.38 15.39
CA GLU A 201 9.99 11.41 16.47
C GLU A 201 8.61 11.14 17.08
N ILE A 202 8.23 9.87 17.14
CA ILE A 202 7.04 9.40 17.84
C ILE A 202 7.50 8.89 19.19
N SER A 203 6.91 9.46 20.24
CA SER A 203 7.00 8.96 21.60
C SER A 203 5.59 8.75 22.14
N ASN A 204 5.34 7.65 22.85
CA ASN A 204 4.09 7.41 23.57
C ASN A 204 2.82 7.48 22.69
N THR A 205 2.62 6.46 21.85
CA THR A 205 1.38 6.12 21.11
C THR A 205 1.35 6.48 19.62
N GLY A 206 1.70 7.70 19.20
CA GLY A 206 1.59 8.02 17.76
C GLY A 206 1.70 9.49 17.36
N PHE A 207 1.56 9.71 16.05
CA PHE A 207 1.46 11.00 15.38
C PHE A 207 0.26 10.98 14.42
N SER A 208 -0.39 12.14 14.25
CA SER A 208 -1.48 12.33 13.31
C SER A 208 -1.35 13.69 12.62
N LEU A 209 -1.56 13.70 11.31
CA LEU A 209 -1.61 14.88 10.46
C LEU A 209 -2.94 14.89 9.71
N GLN A 210 -3.74 15.92 9.96
CA GLN A 210 -4.80 16.32 9.04
C GLN A 210 -4.24 17.38 8.08
N ALA A 211 -4.08 17.03 6.80
CA ALA A 211 -3.50 17.95 5.83
C ALA A 211 -4.49 19.06 5.46
N SER A 212 -4.07 20.32 5.60
CA SER A 212 -4.82 21.49 5.14
C SER A 212 -3.85 22.61 4.69
N PRO A 213 -3.76 22.91 3.38
CA PRO A 213 -4.41 22.21 2.27
C PRO A 213 -3.98 20.74 2.16
N TYR A 214 -4.72 19.93 1.39
CA TYR A 214 -4.34 18.54 1.13
C TYR A 214 -2.93 18.44 0.56
N LEU A 215 -2.22 17.36 0.91
CA LEU A 215 -0.89 17.11 0.40
C LEU A 215 -1.01 16.47 -0.99
N PHE A 216 -0.58 17.22 -2.00
CA PHE A 216 -0.64 16.82 -3.40
C PHE A 216 0.47 15.84 -3.77
N VAL A 217 0.10 14.77 -4.47
CA VAL A 217 1.00 13.74 -5.00
C VAL A 217 0.59 13.50 -6.46
N PRO A 218 1.38 13.94 -7.45
CA PRO A 218 0.96 13.85 -8.84
C PRO A 218 0.88 12.39 -9.32
N GLU A 219 0.19 12.16 -10.45
CA GLU A 219 0.19 10.87 -11.14
C GLU A 219 1.60 10.26 -11.26
N LYS A 220 1.67 8.92 -11.30
CA LYS A 220 2.92 8.15 -11.46
C LYS A 220 3.96 8.37 -10.35
N SER A 221 3.49 8.86 -9.21
CA SER A 221 4.35 9.06 -8.04
C SER A 221 4.16 7.95 -7.03
N ASP A 222 5.26 7.49 -6.45
CA ASP A 222 5.25 6.62 -5.28
C ASP A 222 5.14 7.46 -4.01
N PHE A 223 4.51 6.92 -2.97
CA PHE A 223 4.75 7.33 -1.60
C PHE A 223 5.07 6.15 -0.70
N ARG A 224 5.81 6.44 0.38
CA ARG A 224 6.17 5.46 1.40
C ARG A 224 6.33 6.09 2.77
N CYS A 225 6.27 5.24 3.78
CA CYS A 225 6.63 5.58 5.14
C CYS A 225 7.69 4.60 5.61
N VAL A 226 8.76 5.14 6.19
CA VAL A 226 9.83 4.38 6.82
C VAL A 226 9.95 4.77 8.28
N ALA A 227 10.48 3.88 9.10
CA ALA A 227 10.74 4.13 10.50
C ALA A 227 12.01 3.43 10.99
N ALA A 228 12.59 3.96 12.07
CA ALA A 228 13.64 3.32 12.83
C ALA A 228 13.36 3.57 14.32
N ARG A 229 13.47 2.53 15.15
CA ARG A 229 13.39 2.70 16.60
C ARG A 229 14.57 3.56 17.08
N THR A 230 14.35 4.38 18.09
CA THR A 230 15.40 5.23 18.66
C THR A 230 16.07 4.62 19.88
N SER A 231 15.40 3.71 20.58
CA SER A 231 15.90 3.03 21.77
C SER A 231 15.21 1.68 21.97
N GLY A 232 15.67 0.88 22.95
CA GLY A 232 15.00 -0.37 23.34
C GLY A 232 15.21 -1.57 22.40
N ALA A 233 14.29 -2.54 22.49
CA ALA A 233 14.21 -3.70 21.59
C ALA A 233 13.46 -3.33 20.30
N ALA A 234 13.38 -4.23 19.32
CA ALA A 234 12.55 -4.03 18.13
C ALA A 234 11.08 -3.80 18.52
N ILE A 235 10.38 -2.98 17.74
CA ILE A 235 9.04 -2.50 18.05
C ILE A 235 8.09 -2.77 16.89
N SER A 236 6.79 -2.78 17.17
CA SER A 236 5.80 -2.76 16.11
C SER A 236 5.39 -1.33 15.76
N ILE A 237 5.17 -1.06 14.48
CA ILE A 237 4.67 0.21 13.97
C ILE A 237 3.55 -0.02 12.96
N SER A 238 2.56 0.87 12.97
CA SER A 238 1.51 0.89 11.96
C SER A 238 1.30 2.29 11.44
N ALA A 239 1.01 2.42 10.15
CA ALA A 239 0.68 3.69 9.52
C ALA A 239 -0.60 3.57 8.70
N VAL A 240 -1.36 4.66 8.63
CA VAL A 240 -2.58 4.80 7.82
C VAL A 240 -2.53 6.12 7.08
N ALA A 241 -2.77 6.10 5.77
CA ALA A 241 -2.99 7.30 4.96
C ALA A 241 -4.36 7.22 4.30
N GLN A 242 -5.05 8.34 4.24
CA GLN A 242 -6.28 8.52 3.49
C GLN A 242 -6.05 9.57 2.42
N LEU A 243 -6.53 9.28 1.21
CA LEU A 243 -6.36 10.16 0.08
C LEU A 243 -7.54 10.08 -0.88
N TYR A 244 -7.77 11.19 -1.57
CA TYR A 244 -8.58 11.20 -2.77
C TYR A 244 -7.70 10.93 -3.99
N LEU A 245 -8.22 10.15 -4.93
CA LEU A 245 -7.68 10.01 -6.28
C LEU A 245 -8.62 10.77 -7.22
N VAL A 246 -8.06 11.69 -8.01
CA VAL A 246 -8.81 12.60 -8.87
C VAL A 246 -8.37 12.42 -10.32
N GLU A 247 -9.32 12.20 -11.23
CA GLU A 247 -9.06 12.09 -12.68
C GLU A 247 -8.55 13.41 -13.28
N ILE A 248 -7.61 13.30 -14.22
CA ILE A 248 -6.93 14.42 -14.90
C ILE A 248 -7.41 14.57 -16.36
#